data_AF-A0AAV3RRS8-F1
#
_entry.id   AF-A0AAV3RRS8-F1
#
_cell.length_a   1.000
_cell.length_b   1.000
_cell.length_c   1.000
_cell.angle_alpha   90.00
_cell.angle_beta   90.00
_cell.angle_gamma   90.00
#
_symmetry.space_group_name_H-M   'P 1'
#
loop_
_entity.id
_entity.type
_entity.pdbx_description
1 polymer ?
#
loop_
_entity_poly.entity_id
_entity_poly.type
_entity_poly.pdbx_seq_one_letter_code
_entity_poly.pdbx_strand_id
1 'polypeptide(L)'
;MEAILVECVEKSLGLMMYRNAIFMCQRLCAQFPSEINSQLLATCFLQSNQAYSAYHILKGTQMAQSRYLFALSCFHMDLLSEAEAALCPRNDPASEVPNGAAGHYLLGLVYRHCLKSAYWFCCGYMELLLFWIYDNDILFPKLDLFWLTAYTGYTDRLKSAIHHFNQALSLDPLLWVAYEELCILG
;
A
#
# COMPACT_ATOMS: atom_id res chain seq x y z
N MET A 1 -4.33 30.28 -16.76
CA MET A 1 -5.67 30.06 -16.18
C MET A 1 -5.71 28.78 -15.37
N GLU A 2 -5.20 27.66 -15.92
CA GLU A 2 -5.02 26.39 -15.19
C GLU A 2 -4.21 26.53 -13.89
N ALA A 3 -3.03 27.15 -13.94
CA ALA A 3 -2.16 27.33 -12.76
C ALA A 3 -2.83 28.07 -11.57
N ILE A 4 -3.66 29.07 -11.86
CA ILE A 4 -4.38 29.83 -10.81
C ILE A 4 -5.41 28.93 -10.13
N LEU A 5 -6.09 28.07 -10.89
CA LEU A 5 -7.06 27.13 -10.33
C LEU A 5 -6.36 26.04 -9.51
N VAL A 6 -5.20 25.55 -9.96
CA VAL A 6 -4.35 24.62 -9.19
C VAL A 6 -3.96 25.24 -7.85
N GLU A 7 -3.44 26.48 -7.85
CA GLU A 7 -3.06 27.19 -6.63
C GLU A 7 -4.25 27.37 -5.66
N CYS A 8 -5.44 27.70 -6.19
CA CYS A 8 -6.66 27.79 -5.38
C CYS A 8 -7.08 26.45 -4.75
N VAL A 9 -6.91 25.35 -5.48
CA VAL A 9 -7.17 23.99 -4.98
C VAL A 9 -6.16 23.66 -3.87
N GLU A 10 -4.86 23.83 -4.11
CA GLU A 10 -3.80 23.57 -3.14
C GLU A 10 -3.96 24.40 -1.87
N LYS A 11 -4.31 25.69 -2.01
CA LYS A 11 -4.61 26.56 -0.87
C LYS A 11 -5.81 26.05 -0.06
N SER A 12 -6.88 25.65 -0.74
CA SER A 12 -8.07 25.11 -0.06
C SER A 12 -7.78 23.77 0.62
N LEU A 13 -6.91 22.96 0.02
CA LEU A 13 -6.44 21.69 0.56
C LEU A 13 -5.61 21.92 1.84
N GLY A 14 -4.68 22.89 1.80
CA GLY A 14 -3.90 23.30 2.98
C GLY A 14 -4.73 23.89 4.11
N LEU A 15 -5.89 24.48 3.80
CA LEU A 15 -6.89 24.94 4.78
C LEU A 15 -7.87 23.84 5.21
N MET A 16 -7.63 22.58 4.83
CA MET A 16 -8.49 21.41 5.14
C MET A 16 -9.93 21.54 4.62
N MET A 17 -10.18 22.43 3.65
CA MET A 17 -11.50 22.63 3.04
C MET A 17 -11.74 21.61 1.92
N TYR A 18 -11.72 20.33 2.25
CA TYR A 18 -11.71 19.22 1.27
C TYR A 18 -12.88 19.27 0.29
N ARG A 19 -14.09 19.58 0.77
CA ARG A 19 -15.29 19.68 -0.09
C ARG A 19 -15.16 20.79 -1.14
N ASN A 20 -14.54 21.91 -0.78
CA ASN A 20 -14.26 23.01 -1.70
C ASN A 20 -13.15 22.64 -2.69
N ALA A 21 -12.05 22.06 -2.18
CA ALA A 21 -10.93 21.60 -2.99
C ALA A 21 -11.38 20.58 -4.06
N ILE A 22 -12.16 19.57 -3.67
CA ILE A 22 -12.70 18.55 -4.59
C ILE A 22 -13.57 19.19 -5.67
N PHE A 23 -14.50 20.07 -5.29
CA PHE A 23 -15.39 20.73 -6.26
C PHE A 23 -14.60 21.55 -7.29
N MET A 24 -13.62 22.34 -6.83
CA MET A 24 -12.77 23.11 -7.74
C MET A 24 -11.90 22.21 -8.62
N CYS A 25 -11.36 21.14 -8.05
CA CYS A 25 -10.48 20.21 -8.76
C CYS A 25 -11.24 19.36 -9.80
N GLN A 26 -12.49 18.97 -9.54
CA GLN A 26 -13.36 18.33 -10.54
C GLN A 26 -13.61 19.23 -11.74
N ARG A 27 -13.87 20.52 -11.50
CA ARG A 27 -14.03 21.51 -12.58
C ARG A 27 -12.74 21.72 -13.35
N LEU A 28 -11.60 21.78 -12.66
CA LEU A 28 -10.28 21.84 -13.27
C LEU A 28 -10.06 20.65 -14.22
N CYS A 29 -10.31 19.42 -13.75
CA CYS A 29 -10.14 18.21 -14.55
C CYS A 29 -11.09 18.15 -15.75
N ALA A 30 -12.33 18.64 -15.59
CA ALA A 30 -13.29 18.69 -16.68
C ALA A 30 -12.88 19.69 -17.78
N GLN A 31 -12.21 20.78 -17.41
CA GLN A 31 -11.75 21.81 -18.35
C GLN A 31 -10.38 21.49 -18.95
N PHE A 32 -9.49 20.90 -18.15
CA PHE A 32 -8.11 20.57 -18.51
C PHE A 32 -7.83 19.11 -18.11
N PRO A 33 -8.22 18.13 -18.94
CA PRO A 33 -7.96 16.73 -18.67
C PRO A 33 -6.46 16.44 -18.82
N SER A 34 -5.76 16.33 -17.69
CA SER A 34 -4.35 15.96 -17.62
C SER A 34 -4.13 14.98 -16.47
N GLU A 35 -3.15 14.09 -16.60
CA GLU A 35 -2.85 13.11 -15.56
C GLU A 35 -2.40 13.80 -14.25
N ILE A 36 -1.71 14.94 -14.34
CA ILE A 36 -1.28 15.75 -13.20
C ILE A 36 -2.51 16.31 -12.44
N ASN A 37 -3.52 16.81 -13.16
CA ASN A 37 -4.76 17.29 -12.54
C ASN A 37 -5.54 16.14 -11.90
N SER A 38 -5.54 14.94 -12.52
CA SER A 38 -6.11 13.73 -11.92
C SER A 38 -5.37 13.29 -10.65
N GLN A 39 -4.05 13.43 -10.59
CA GLN A 39 -3.27 13.18 -9.36
C GLN A 39 -3.65 14.15 -8.24
N LEU A 40 -3.83 15.44 -8.56
CA LEU A 40 -4.29 16.44 -7.59
C LEU A 40 -5.70 16.10 -7.06
N LEU A 41 -6.60 15.68 -7.95
CA LEU A 41 -7.96 15.25 -7.58
C LEU A 41 -7.93 14.00 -6.69
N ALA A 42 -7.11 13.00 -7.04
CA ALA A 42 -6.94 11.80 -6.24
C ALA A 42 -6.37 12.11 -4.85
N THR A 43 -5.42 13.06 -4.76
CA THR A 43 -4.88 13.55 -3.49
C THR A 43 -5.98 14.19 -2.63
N CYS A 44 -6.85 15.01 -3.23
CA CYS A 44 -8.02 15.58 -2.53
C CYS A 44 -8.97 14.49 -2.01
N PHE A 45 -9.17 13.42 -2.77
CA PHE A 45 -9.99 12.28 -2.34
C PHE A 45 -9.36 11.49 -1.20
N LEU A 46 -8.05 11.22 -1.26
CA LEU A 46 -7.33 10.51 -0.20
C LEU A 46 -7.36 11.29 1.12
N GLN A 47 -7.15 12.62 1.07
CA GLN A 47 -7.22 13.45 2.27
C GLN A 47 -8.64 13.56 2.85
N SER A 48 -9.68 13.38 2.03
CA SER A 48 -11.07 13.34 2.49
C SER A 48 -11.56 11.93 2.89
N ASN A 49 -10.64 10.97 3.00
CA ASN A 49 -10.90 9.56 3.34
C ASN A 49 -11.82 8.84 2.31
N GLN A 50 -11.80 9.27 1.05
CA GLN A 50 -12.57 8.69 -0.05
C GLN A 50 -11.65 7.89 -0.99
N ALA A 51 -10.96 6.88 -0.45
CA ALA A 51 -9.97 6.08 -1.19
C ALA A 51 -10.57 5.38 -2.43
N TYR A 52 -11.83 4.94 -2.36
CA TYR A 52 -12.53 4.31 -3.48
C TYR A 52 -12.64 5.22 -4.71
N SER A 53 -12.89 6.51 -4.51
CA SER A 53 -12.97 7.48 -5.62
C SER A 53 -11.60 7.71 -6.25
N ALA A 54 -10.55 7.82 -5.43
CA ALA A 54 -9.17 7.94 -5.91
C ALA A 54 -8.73 6.71 -6.73
N TYR A 55 -9.11 5.51 -6.26
CA TYR A 55 -8.84 4.24 -6.93
C TYR A 55 -9.35 4.23 -8.39
N HIS A 56 -10.62 4.57 -8.59
CA HIS A 56 -11.22 4.55 -9.94
C HIS A 56 -10.63 5.59 -10.89
N ILE A 57 -10.20 6.73 -10.37
CA ILE A 57 -9.60 7.80 -11.16
C ILE A 57 -8.19 7.42 -11.63
N LEU A 58 -7.41 6.76 -10.77
CA LEU A 58 -6.02 6.44 -11.04
C LEU A 58 -5.81 5.06 -11.67
N LYS A 59 -6.85 4.25 -11.80
CA LYS A 59 -6.77 2.91 -12.39
C LYS A 59 -6.32 2.98 -13.86
N GLY A 60 -5.18 2.36 -14.17
CA GLY A 60 -4.62 2.32 -15.53
C GLY A 60 -3.67 3.47 -15.87
N THR A 61 -3.29 4.30 -14.90
CA THR A 61 -2.29 5.37 -15.07
C THR A 61 -0.86 4.83 -15.18
N GLN A 62 0.01 5.59 -15.85
CA GLN A 62 1.39 5.16 -16.16
C GLN A 62 2.45 5.97 -15.38
N MET A 63 2.16 7.21 -15.00
CA MET A 63 3.14 8.04 -14.27
C MET A 63 3.49 7.42 -12.92
N ALA A 64 4.75 7.54 -12.52
CA ALA A 64 5.23 7.05 -11.23
C ALA A 64 4.41 7.58 -10.05
N GLN A 65 4.14 8.90 -10.03
CA GLN A 65 3.35 9.53 -8.97
C GLN A 65 1.89 9.03 -8.93
N SER A 66 1.25 8.83 -10.09
CA SER A 66 -0.08 8.24 -10.17
C SER A 66 -0.10 6.81 -9.63
N ARG A 67 0.90 5.99 -9.98
CA ARG A 67 1.05 4.61 -9.49
C ARG A 67 1.20 4.56 -7.98
N TYR A 68 1.98 5.48 -7.39
CA TYR A 68 2.11 5.59 -5.94
C TYR A 68 0.79 5.95 -5.27
N LEU A 69 0.07 6.96 -5.77
CA LEU A 69 -1.23 7.35 -5.21
C LEU A 69 -2.29 6.25 -5.37
N PHE A 70 -2.24 5.50 -6.48
CA PHE A 70 -3.08 4.33 -6.69
C PHE A 70 -2.77 3.24 -5.65
N ALA A 71 -1.49 2.89 -5.45
CA ALA A 71 -1.09 1.92 -4.43
C ALA A 71 -1.51 2.35 -3.01
N LEU A 72 -1.39 3.66 -2.69
CA LEU A 72 -1.85 4.22 -1.43
C LEU A 72 -3.37 4.07 -1.28
N SER A 73 -4.15 4.32 -2.33
CA SER A 73 -5.61 4.09 -2.31
C SER A 73 -5.98 2.62 -2.09
N CYS A 74 -5.24 1.69 -2.71
CA CYS A 74 -5.41 0.25 -2.50
C CYS A 74 -5.08 -0.15 -1.06
N PHE A 75 -4.02 0.42 -0.48
CA PHE A 75 -3.66 0.20 0.92
C PHE A 75 -4.76 0.65 1.88
N HIS A 76 -5.38 1.82 1.65
CA HIS A 76 -6.53 2.29 2.44
C HIS A 76 -7.79 1.41 2.31
N MET A 77 -7.87 0.60 1.25
CA MET A 77 -8.98 -0.32 0.99
C MET A 77 -8.64 -1.79 1.32
N ASP A 78 -7.49 -2.05 1.95
CA ASP A 78 -6.95 -3.39 2.23
C ASP A 78 -6.73 -4.28 0.98
N LEU A 79 -6.65 -3.69 -0.22
CA LEU A 79 -6.34 -4.37 -1.48
C LEU A 79 -4.83 -4.52 -1.68
N LEU A 80 -4.19 -5.29 -0.79
CA LEU A 80 -2.73 -5.41 -0.71
C LEU A 80 -2.08 -5.98 -1.99
N SER A 81 -2.72 -6.93 -2.66
CA SER A 81 -2.21 -7.54 -3.90
C SER A 81 -2.16 -6.54 -5.07
N GLU A 82 -3.17 -5.68 -5.18
CA GLU A 82 -3.18 -4.61 -6.19
C GLU A 82 -2.17 -3.51 -5.85
N ALA A 83 -1.99 -3.20 -4.56
CA ALA A 83 -0.99 -2.23 -4.12
C ALA A 83 0.44 -2.69 -4.45
N GLU A 84 0.76 -3.96 -4.19
CA GLU A 84 2.05 -4.57 -4.54
C GLU A 84 2.29 -4.54 -6.05
N ALA A 85 1.30 -4.96 -6.85
CA ALA A 85 1.42 -4.98 -8.30
C ALA A 85 1.58 -3.57 -8.92
N ALA A 86 1.02 -2.54 -8.29
CA ALA A 86 1.15 -1.16 -8.73
C ALA A 86 2.53 -0.56 -8.44
N LEU A 87 3.12 -0.91 -7.30
CA LEU A 87 4.46 -0.45 -6.91
C LEU A 87 5.56 -1.25 -7.62
N CYS A 88 5.35 -2.55 -7.84
CA CYS A 88 6.28 -3.45 -8.52
C CYS A 88 5.54 -4.24 -9.61
N PRO A 89 5.41 -3.68 -10.83
CA PRO A 89 4.82 -4.41 -11.94
C PRO A 89 5.79 -5.52 -12.40
N ARG A 90 5.67 -6.70 -11.79
CA ARG A 90 6.32 -7.98 -12.16
C ARG A 90 7.84 -7.92 -12.32
N ASN A 91 8.56 -8.12 -11.21
CA ASN A 91 9.92 -8.68 -11.15
C ASN A 91 10.99 -8.11 -12.09
N ASP A 92 10.82 -6.89 -12.62
CA ASP A 92 11.92 -6.16 -13.22
C ASP A 92 12.63 -5.41 -12.10
N PRO A 93 13.83 -5.85 -11.66
CA PRO A 93 14.60 -5.14 -10.62
C PRO A 93 15.07 -3.74 -11.09
N ALA A 94 14.82 -3.40 -12.35
CA ALA A 94 15.09 -2.11 -12.96
C ALA A 94 13.87 -1.15 -12.94
N SER A 95 12.68 -1.62 -12.55
CA SER A 95 11.53 -0.72 -12.38
C SER A 95 11.71 0.06 -11.09
N GLU A 96 12.15 1.31 -11.21
CA GLU A 96 12.27 2.22 -10.07
C GLU A 96 10.94 2.30 -9.32
N VAL A 97 10.97 2.01 -8.02
CA VAL A 97 9.80 2.14 -7.15
C VAL A 97 9.37 3.61 -7.15
N PRO A 98 8.10 3.91 -7.44
CA PRO A 98 7.64 5.28 -7.57
C PRO A 98 7.84 6.05 -6.25
N ASN A 99 8.25 7.31 -6.36
CA ASN A 99 8.53 8.21 -5.23
C ASN A 99 9.70 7.79 -4.31
N GLY A 100 10.60 6.92 -4.76
CA GLY A 100 11.85 6.60 -4.05
C GLY A 100 11.61 6.06 -2.64
N ALA A 101 12.09 6.77 -1.62
CA ALA A 101 11.99 6.35 -0.21
C ALA A 101 10.55 6.08 0.23
N ALA A 102 9.60 6.95 -0.15
CA ALA A 102 8.19 6.81 0.24
C ALA A 102 7.53 5.57 -0.38
N GLY A 103 7.89 5.23 -1.62
CA GLY A 103 7.39 4.03 -2.28
C GLY A 103 7.94 2.75 -1.65
N HIS A 104 9.23 2.71 -1.33
CA HIS A 104 9.83 1.58 -0.61
C HIS A 104 9.23 1.42 0.79
N TYR A 105 8.97 2.52 1.49
CA TYR A 105 8.28 2.50 2.77
C TYR A 105 6.86 1.92 2.67
N LEU A 106 6.06 2.37 1.69
CA LEU A 106 4.71 1.83 1.45
C LEU A 106 4.74 0.33 1.12
N LEU A 107 5.73 -0.11 0.35
CA LEU A 107 5.89 -1.53 0.01
C LEU A 107 6.24 -2.36 1.26
N GLY A 108 7.11 -1.85 2.14
CA GLY A 108 7.38 -2.45 3.44
C GLY A 108 6.13 -2.58 4.31
N LEU A 109 5.26 -1.56 4.33
CA LEU A 109 3.97 -1.61 5.02
C LEU A 109 3.02 -2.66 4.43
N VAL A 110 2.94 -2.77 3.09
CA VAL A 110 2.11 -3.77 2.41
C VAL A 110 2.56 -5.19 2.79
N TYR A 111 3.86 -5.49 2.74
CA TYR A 111 4.38 -6.78 3.15
C TYR A 111 4.09 -7.06 4.64
N ARG A 112 4.29 -6.08 5.52
CA ARG A 112 3.99 -6.22 6.96
C ARG A 112 2.50 -6.45 7.23
N HIS A 113 1.60 -5.74 6.55
CA HIS A 113 0.16 -5.94 6.71
C HIS A 113 -0.29 -7.33 6.22
N CYS A 114 0.36 -7.85 5.19
CA CYS A 114 0.11 -9.21 4.71
C CYS A 114 0.50 -10.28 5.77
N LEU A 115 1.54 -10.03 6.58
CA LEU A 115 1.94 -10.91 7.69
C LEU A 115 0.84 -11.02 8.76
N LYS A 116 0.19 -9.90 9.12
CA LYS A 116 -0.89 -9.88 10.13
C LYS A 116 -2.14 -10.65 9.69
N SER A 117 -2.48 -10.58 8.40
CA SER A 117 -3.63 -11.32 7.84
C SER A 117 -3.41 -12.84 7.88
N ALA A 118 -2.19 -13.31 7.60
CA ALA A 118 -1.84 -14.74 7.67
C ALA A 118 -1.82 -15.28 9.12
N TYR A 119 -1.43 -14.45 10.10
CA TYR A 119 -1.43 -14.81 11.52
C TYR A 119 -2.84 -15.09 12.07
N TRP A 120 -3.85 -14.33 11.65
CA TRP A 120 -5.24 -14.59 12.03
C TRP A 120 -5.75 -15.92 11.49
N PHE A 121 -5.39 -16.27 10.25
CA PHE A 121 -5.70 -17.59 9.69
C PHE A 121 -5.01 -18.71 10.46
N CYS A 122 -3.73 -18.56 10.82
CA CYS A 122 -3.00 -19.59 11.57
C CYS A 122 -3.46 -19.75 13.03
N CYS A 123 -3.78 -18.64 13.71
CA CYS A 123 -4.23 -18.66 15.10
C CYS A 123 -5.65 -19.22 15.24
N GLY A 124 -6.55 -18.94 14.29
CA GLY A 124 -7.87 -19.56 14.24
C GLY A 124 -7.83 -21.07 13.93
N TYR A 125 -6.83 -21.53 13.16
CA TYR A 125 -6.61 -22.96 12.93
C TYR A 125 -5.98 -23.69 14.12
N MET A 126 -5.23 -23.01 14.99
CA MET A 126 -4.66 -23.60 16.20
C MET A 126 -5.72 -24.02 17.23
N GLU A 127 -6.81 -23.26 17.39
CA GLU A 127 -7.93 -23.66 18.26
C GLU A 127 -8.74 -24.83 17.68
N LEU A 128 -8.91 -24.89 16.35
CA LEU A 128 -9.61 -26.00 15.68
C LEU A 128 -8.76 -27.28 15.58
N LEU A 129 -7.43 -27.15 15.46
CA LEU A 129 -6.51 -28.29 15.46
C LEU A 129 -6.46 -28.98 16.83
N LEU A 130 -6.55 -28.24 17.93
CA LEU A 130 -6.60 -28.83 19.28
C LEU A 130 -7.85 -29.70 19.49
N PHE A 131 -8.97 -29.38 18.84
CA PHE A 131 -10.19 -30.20 18.86
C PHE A 131 -10.13 -31.39 17.89
N TRP A 132 -9.41 -31.29 16.78
CA TRP A 132 -9.27 -32.37 15.79
C TRP A 132 -8.15 -33.38 16.08
N ILE A 133 -7.13 -32.99 16.86
CA ILE A 133 -6.01 -33.88 17.24
C ILE A 133 -6.44 -34.98 18.22
N TYR A 134 -7.57 -34.84 18.92
CA TYR A 134 -8.01 -35.83 19.91
C TYR A 134 -8.71 -37.07 19.31
N ASP A 135 -9.04 -37.09 18.01
CA ASP A 135 -9.90 -38.15 17.42
C ASP A 135 -9.37 -38.83 16.14
N ASN A 136 -8.26 -38.39 15.51
CA ASN A 136 -7.79 -39.03 14.26
C ASN A 136 -6.26 -39.01 14.06
N ASP A 137 -5.61 -40.16 14.25
CA ASP A 137 -4.17 -40.42 14.07
C ASP A 137 -3.65 -40.38 12.61
N ILE A 138 -4.39 -39.84 11.63
CA ILE A 138 -4.09 -40.02 10.19
C ILE A 138 -3.74 -38.71 9.43
N LEU A 139 -3.77 -37.51 10.06
CA LEU A 139 -3.55 -36.23 9.36
C LEU A 139 -2.22 -35.50 9.69
N PHE A 140 -1.22 -36.17 10.25
CA PHE A 140 0.05 -35.51 10.61
C PHE A 140 0.92 -35.01 9.43
N PRO A 141 1.14 -35.77 8.33
CA PRO A 141 2.15 -35.36 7.33
C PRO A 141 1.72 -34.25 6.36
N LYS A 142 0.41 -34.02 6.17
CA LYS A 142 -0.08 -32.92 5.29
C LYS A 142 -0.08 -31.57 5.98
N LEU A 143 -0.21 -31.57 7.30
CA LEU A 143 -0.17 -30.36 8.11
C LEU A 143 1.26 -29.82 8.21
N ASP A 144 2.26 -30.70 8.32
CA ASP A 144 3.68 -30.30 8.35
C ASP A 144 4.11 -29.56 7.08
N LEU A 145 3.70 -30.01 5.89
CA LEU A 145 4.04 -29.32 4.64
C LEU A 145 3.33 -27.96 4.52
N PHE A 146 2.07 -27.87 4.94
CA PHE A 146 1.32 -26.61 4.95
C PHE A 146 1.93 -25.61 5.93
N TRP A 147 2.22 -26.03 7.17
CA TRP A 147 2.92 -25.21 8.16
C TRP A 147 4.32 -24.83 7.71
N LEU A 148 5.10 -25.73 7.08
CA LEU A 148 6.40 -25.40 6.53
C LEU A 148 6.28 -24.36 5.41
N THR A 149 5.33 -24.50 4.48
CA THR A 149 5.12 -23.51 3.40
C THR A 149 4.63 -22.16 3.92
N ALA A 150 3.79 -22.16 4.96
CA ALA A 150 3.32 -20.94 5.61
C ALA A 150 4.43 -20.27 6.40
N TYR A 151 5.26 -21.04 7.12
CA TYR A 151 6.40 -20.54 7.88
C TYR A 151 7.51 -20.03 6.96
N THR A 152 7.86 -20.76 5.89
CA THR A 152 8.86 -20.31 4.92
C THR A 152 8.38 -19.07 4.18
N GLY A 153 7.13 -19.02 3.74
CA GLY A 153 6.52 -17.84 3.13
C GLY A 153 6.44 -16.63 4.08
N TYR A 154 6.21 -16.86 5.37
CA TYR A 154 6.26 -15.81 6.40
C TYR A 154 7.68 -15.24 6.53
N THR A 155 8.68 -16.10 6.64
CA THR A 155 10.08 -15.66 6.77
C THR A 155 10.59 -14.91 5.53
N ASP A 156 10.12 -15.30 4.34
CA ASP A 156 10.51 -14.65 3.09
C ASP A 156 9.91 -13.24 2.99
N ARG A 157 8.61 -13.10 3.25
CA ARG A 157 7.92 -11.80 3.24
C ARG A 157 8.43 -10.84 4.32
N LEU A 158 8.79 -11.37 5.49
CA LEU A 158 9.41 -10.58 6.55
C LEU A 158 10.76 -10.01 6.10
N LYS A 159 11.61 -10.84 5.46
CA LYS A 159 12.89 -10.39 4.90
C LYS A 159 12.69 -9.33 3.82
N SER A 160 11.70 -9.50 2.94
CA SER A 160 11.36 -8.50 1.91
C SER A 160 10.91 -7.17 2.54
N ALA A 161 10.08 -7.20 3.58
CA ALA A 161 9.68 -5.99 4.30
C ALA A 161 10.90 -5.25 4.89
N ILE A 162 11.78 -5.97 5.58
CA ILE A 162 13.01 -5.43 6.17
C ILE A 162 13.93 -4.86 5.08
N HIS A 163 14.06 -5.54 3.95
CA HIS A 163 14.87 -5.07 2.82
C HIS A 163 14.35 -3.71 2.30
N HIS A 164 13.05 -3.57 2.09
CA HIS A 164 12.47 -2.33 1.59
C HIS A 164 12.52 -1.19 2.61
N PHE A 165 12.38 -1.44 3.91
CA PHE A 165 12.58 -0.39 4.92
C PHE A 165 14.03 0.09 4.98
N ASN A 166 15.01 -0.82 4.89
CA ASN A 166 16.42 -0.44 4.81
C ASN A 166 16.72 0.36 3.52
N GLN A 167 16.09 0.00 2.40
CA GLN A 167 16.21 0.76 1.15
C GLN A 167 15.53 2.13 1.23
N ALA A 168 14.44 2.27 1.97
CA ALA A 168 13.83 3.57 2.23
C ALA A 168 14.76 4.47 3.06
N LEU A 169 15.40 3.92 4.09
CA LEU A 169 16.36 4.65 4.95
C LEU A 169 17.67 5.01 4.23
N SER A 170 18.11 4.20 3.25
CA SER A 170 19.29 4.54 2.44
C SER A 170 19.03 5.71 1.49
N LEU A 171 17.77 5.87 1.04
CA LEU A 171 17.33 7.00 0.21
C LEU A 171 17.01 8.24 1.04
N ASP A 172 16.32 8.09 2.17
CA ASP A 172 15.99 9.17 3.10
C ASP A 172 16.30 8.78 4.56
N PRO A 173 17.46 9.19 5.09
CA PRO A 173 17.84 8.92 6.48
C PRO A 173 16.94 9.59 7.52
N LEU A 174 16.11 10.57 7.14
CA LEU A 174 15.21 11.28 8.06
C LEU A 174 13.84 10.61 8.20
N LEU A 175 13.58 9.52 7.47
CA LEU A 175 12.32 8.80 7.51
C LEU A 175 12.18 7.95 8.78
N TRP A 176 11.93 8.61 9.91
CA TRP A 176 11.78 7.99 11.23
C TRP A 176 10.76 6.85 11.26
N VAL A 177 9.66 6.99 10.51
CA VAL A 177 8.58 5.99 10.51
C VAL A 177 9.05 4.64 9.95
N ALA A 178 9.98 4.64 8.99
CA ALA A 178 10.58 3.39 8.49
C ALA A 178 11.48 2.72 9.55
N TYR A 179 12.20 3.53 10.34
CA TYR A 179 13.03 3.03 11.44
C TYR A 179 12.19 2.45 12.59
N GLU A 180 11.09 3.13 12.96
CA GLU A 180 10.14 2.63 13.96
C GLU A 180 9.58 1.26 13.57
N GLU A 181 9.19 1.10 12.30
CA GLU A 181 8.70 -0.16 11.75
C GLU A 181 9.75 -1.27 11.81
N LEU A 182 11.01 -0.98 11.48
CA LEU A 182 12.12 -1.94 11.64
C LEU A 182 12.33 -2.37 13.09
N CYS A 183 12.24 -1.45 14.05
CA CYS A 183 12.39 -1.77 15.48
C CYS A 183 11.29 -2.71 15.97
N ILE A 184 10.07 -2.60 15.41
CA ILE A 184 8.96 -3.49 15.75
C ILE A 184 9.17 -4.89 15.15
N LEU A 185 9.89 -5.00 14.03
CA LEU A 185 10.06 -6.26 13.30
C LEU A 185 11.19 -7.14 13.81
N GLY A 186 12.20 -6.58 14.49
CA GLY A 186 13.20 -7.32 15.29
C GLY A 186 14.15 -8.21 14.51
#